data_AF-A0A2S6R813-F1
#
_entry.id   AF-A0A2S6R813-F1
#
_cell.length_a   1.000
_cell.length_b   1.000
_cell.length_c   1.000
_cell.angle_alpha   90.00
_cell.angle_beta   90.00
_cell.angle_gamma   90.00
#
_symmetry.space_group_name_H-M   'P 1'
#
loop_
_entity.id
_entity.type
_entity.pdbx_description
1 polymer ?
#
loop_
_entity_poly.entity_id
_entity_poly.type
_entity_poly.pdbx_seq_one_letter_code
_entity_poly.pdbx_strand_id
1 'polypeptide(L)'
;NSISLDMGGTSTDVSLCDRGNLRITTDWYIEYGYPICFPSIEVLTIGAGGGSLAWIDDAHSLRNGPQSAGSTPGPACYGRGGVEPTNCDANVVLGRLSDRLAGGAVKLDKSLSAEAINRVVAEPLGLSLQEAAAAILKVANANMADAVRLVSIRRGYDPRDFALVTFGGAGPLHGVALARDLSIPTVLVPPAPGVTSALGCLLVDIKHDISRMYLSALEDVEPADVDTAFQELEEEGRGHLSHEGVTKDRMSFQRHIDMRYLGQWRAMSIDVGTNITSLDAAVAQFHEEHGREHNYSRPDAPVEIYRLTVTATGETPKAEFAEHERDLSPPEPVGERDVVFDEEPKAIMTPVYDRDKLKAGAVVAGPAIIEQLDSTILVPPGYKADVIPSLTIVIDVPLVHGRS
;
A
#
# COMPACT_ATOMS: atom_id res chain seq x y z
N ASN A 1 -6.61 -1.95 11.97
CA ASN A 1 -5.51 -1.22 11.33
C ASN A 1 -5.01 -2.01 10.16
N SER A 2 -4.55 -1.36 9.09
CA SER A 2 -4.03 -2.06 7.91
C SER A 2 -2.78 -1.39 7.37
N ILE A 3 -1.91 -2.21 6.79
CA ILE A 3 -0.78 -1.78 5.97
C ILE A 3 -1.07 -2.30 4.57
N SER A 4 -1.12 -1.41 3.58
CA SER A 4 -1.25 -1.82 2.18
C SER A 4 0.12 -2.08 1.58
N LEU A 5 0.21 -3.12 0.75
CA LEU A 5 1.38 -3.45 -0.08
C LEU A 5 0.88 -3.72 -1.50
N ASP A 6 1.00 -2.72 -2.38
CA ASP A 6 0.70 -2.84 -3.81
C ASP A 6 2.00 -3.12 -4.55
N MET A 7 2.22 -4.36 -5.01
CA MET A 7 3.40 -4.68 -5.81
C MET A 7 3.01 -4.97 -7.25
N GLY A 8 3.46 -4.08 -8.14
CA GLY A 8 3.30 -4.18 -9.58
C GLY A 8 4.53 -4.75 -10.28
N GLY A 9 4.65 -4.44 -11.58
CA GLY A 9 5.80 -4.84 -12.39
C GLY A 9 7.05 -4.00 -12.16
N THR A 10 6.94 -2.76 -11.67
CA THR A 10 8.08 -1.82 -11.59
C THR A 10 8.39 -1.40 -10.16
N SER A 11 7.35 -1.18 -9.36
CA SER A 11 7.42 -0.61 -8.03
C SER A 11 6.57 -1.38 -7.04
N THR A 12 6.80 -1.08 -5.76
CA THR A 12 5.89 -1.40 -4.66
C THR A 12 5.50 -0.12 -3.94
N ASP A 13 4.20 0.05 -3.69
CA ASP A 13 3.62 1.16 -2.96
C ASP A 13 3.11 0.69 -1.59
N VAL A 14 3.53 1.38 -0.54
CA VAL A 14 3.17 1.06 0.85
C VAL A 14 2.46 2.23 1.50
N SER A 15 1.33 1.97 2.15
CA SER A 15 0.63 2.96 2.97
C SER A 15 0.12 2.32 4.26
N LEU A 16 -0.20 3.15 5.25
CA LEU A 16 -0.64 2.72 6.57
C LEU A 16 -1.94 3.43 6.95
N CYS A 17 -2.89 2.65 7.47
CA CYS A 17 -4.17 3.11 8.00
C CYS A 17 -4.32 2.70 9.47
N ASP A 18 -4.30 3.68 10.37
CA ASP A 18 -4.51 3.48 11.81
C ASP A 18 -5.96 3.81 12.18
N ARG A 19 -6.68 2.83 12.73
CA ARG A 19 -8.09 2.98 13.17
C ARG A 19 -9.01 3.60 12.11
N GLY A 20 -8.78 3.28 10.84
CA GLY A 20 -9.56 3.81 9.72
C GLY A 20 -9.08 5.16 9.19
N ASN A 21 -8.09 5.78 9.83
CA ASN A 21 -7.54 7.07 9.42
C ASN A 21 -6.30 6.88 8.54
N LEU A 22 -6.35 7.51 7.37
CA LEU A 22 -5.20 7.67 6.50
C LEU A 22 -4.38 8.86 6.93
N ARG A 23 -3.06 8.74 6.79
CA ARG A 23 -2.16 9.85 7.07
C ARG A 23 -2.01 10.73 5.84
N ILE A 24 -2.11 12.04 6.07
CA ILE A 24 -1.82 13.06 5.07
C ILE A 24 -0.42 13.63 5.33
N THR A 25 0.34 13.87 4.27
CA THR A 25 1.64 14.55 4.30
C THR A 25 1.64 15.70 3.30
N THR A 26 2.30 16.80 3.65
CA THR A 26 2.57 17.94 2.76
C THR A 26 4.02 17.99 2.29
N ASP A 27 4.86 17.05 2.76
CA ASP A 27 6.29 16.97 2.45
C ASP A 27 6.49 15.93 1.34
N TRP A 28 6.03 16.27 0.13
CA TRP A 28 6.23 15.47 -1.07
C TRP A 28 7.43 15.99 -1.87
N TYR A 29 8.16 15.08 -2.52
CA TYR A 29 9.27 15.43 -3.41
C TYR A 29 9.08 14.75 -4.76
N ILE A 30 9.19 15.51 -5.84
CA ILE A 30 9.49 14.91 -7.15
C ILE A 30 10.97 14.49 -7.12
N GLU A 31 11.31 13.41 -7.84
CA GLU A 31 12.70 13.02 -8.12
C GLU A 31 13.55 14.27 -8.44
N TYR A 32 14.79 14.33 -7.95
CA TYR A 32 15.68 15.52 -7.95
C TYR A 32 15.38 16.62 -6.90
N GLY A 33 14.51 16.36 -5.94
CA GLY A 33 14.45 17.15 -4.69
C GLY A 33 13.60 18.42 -4.76
N TYR A 34 12.64 18.49 -5.69
CA TYR A 34 11.68 19.59 -5.74
C TYR A 34 10.54 19.33 -4.75
N PRO A 35 10.40 20.12 -3.67
CA PRO A 35 9.31 19.94 -2.73
C PRO A 35 7.99 20.36 -3.38
N ILE A 36 6.99 19.50 -3.30
CA ILE A 36 5.59 19.83 -3.57
C ILE A 36 4.89 19.96 -2.22
N CYS A 37 4.46 21.18 -1.90
CA CYS A 37 3.72 21.49 -0.67
C CYS A 37 2.20 21.27 -0.85
N PHE A 38 1.80 20.10 -1.34
CA PHE A 38 0.39 19.72 -1.54
C PHE A 38 0.02 18.59 -0.58
N PRO A 39 -1.09 18.69 0.17
CA PRO A 39 -1.53 17.62 1.06
C PRO A 39 -1.93 16.39 0.25
N SER A 40 -1.26 15.28 0.46
CA SER A 40 -1.55 14.00 -0.20
C SER A 40 -1.48 12.85 0.80
N ILE A 41 -2.15 11.75 0.49
CA ILE A 41 -2.06 10.52 1.28
C ILE A 41 -0.59 10.09 1.30
N GLU A 42 -0.09 9.75 2.50
CA GLU A 42 1.28 9.25 2.66
C GLU A 42 1.37 7.84 2.05
N VAL A 43 1.97 7.78 0.86
CA VAL A 43 2.31 6.55 0.14
C VAL A 43 3.81 6.56 -0.07
N LEU A 44 4.47 5.49 0.36
CA LEU A 44 5.89 5.28 0.12
C LEU A 44 6.07 4.33 -1.07
N THR A 45 6.60 4.85 -2.17
CA THR A 45 6.95 4.08 -3.36
C THR A 45 8.41 3.64 -3.30
N ILE A 46 8.68 2.36 -3.56
CA ILE A 46 10.02 1.81 -3.70
C ILE A 46 10.19 1.05 -5.01
N GLY A 47 11.42 1.04 -5.53
CA GLY A 47 11.82 0.32 -6.75
C GLY A 47 11.96 -1.19 -6.55
N ALA A 48 10.91 -1.85 -6.07
CA ALA A 48 10.85 -3.29 -5.81
C ALA A 48 9.58 -3.89 -6.41
N GLY A 49 9.51 -4.02 -7.74
CA GLY A 49 8.42 -4.68 -8.46
C GLY A 49 8.82 -6.04 -9.01
N GLY A 50 7.91 -6.71 -9.74
CA GLY A 50 8.19 -7.98 -10.41
C GLY A 50 9.33 -7.90 -11.43
N GLY A 51 9.53 -6.75 -12.06
CA GLY A 51 10.59 -6.48 -13.03
C GLY A 51 11.82 -5.78 -12.44
N SER A 52 11.94 -5.61 -11.13
CA SER A 52 13.16 -5.06 -10.54
C SER A 52 14.36 -5.94 -10.86
N LEU A 53 15.43 -5.33 -11.34
CA LEU A 53 16.64 -6.02 -11.78
C LEU A 53 17.44 -6.52 -10.59
N ALA A 54 17.92 -7.76 -10.67
CA ALA A 54 18.94 -8.28 -9.76
C ALA A 54 20.33 -8.11 -10.38
N TRP A 55 21.27 -7.58 -9.61
CA TRP A 55 22.63 -7.28 -10.07
C TRP A 55 23.64 -7.42 -8.94
N ILE A 56 24.91 -7.60 -9.28
CA ILE A 56 26.02 -7.67 -8.32
C ILE A 56 26.77 -6.34 -8.35
N ASP A 57 26.96 -5.72 -7.19
CA ASP A 57 27.71 -4.47 -7.09
C ASP A 57 29.24 -4.69 -7.09
N ASP A 58 30.00 -3.59 -7.16
CA ASP A 58 31.47 -3.61 -7.14
C ASP A 58 32.05 -4.22 -5.85
N ALA A 59 31.25 -4.27 -4.77
CA ALA A 59 31.60 -4.91 -3.51
C ALA A 59 31.22 -6.41 -3.46
N HIS A 60 30.81 -6.97 -4.61
CA HIS A 60 30.40 -8.36 -4.78
C HIS A 60 29.14 -8.74 -3.97
N SER A 61 28.27 -7.76 -3.70
CA SER A 61 26.99 -7.96 -3.01
C SER A 61 25.83 -8.03 -4.00
N LEU A 62 24.89 -8.94 -3.75
CA LEU A 62 23.62 -8.97 -4.48
C LEU A 62 22.75 -7.76 -4.13
N ARG A 63 22.23 -7.11 -5.17
CA ARG A 63 21.31 -5.97 -5.11
C ARG A 63 20.05 -6.29 -5.92
N ASN A 64 18.95 -5.63 -5.54
CA ASN A 64 17.67 -5.72 -6.25
C ASN A 64 17.07 -4.33 -6.40
N GLY A 65 16.81 -3.92 -7.64
CA GLY A 65 16.44 -2.55 -7.96
C GLY A 65 17.58 -1.54 -7.72
N PRO A 66 17.29 -0.23 -7.77
CA PRO A 66 15.99 0.37 -8.08
C PRO A 66 15.61 0.29 -9.58
N GLN A 67 16.54 -0.11 -10.45
CA GLN A 67 16.28 -0.26 -11.87
C GLN A 67 15.24 -1.36 -12.14
N SER A 68 14.40 -1.15 -13.15
CA SER A 68 13.38 -2.11 -13.58
C SER A 68 13.52 -2.42 -15.06
N ALA A 69 13.24 -3.68 -15.43
CA ALA A 69 13.09 -4.10 -16.82
C ALA A 69 11.81 -3.57 -17.48
N GLY A 70 10.89 -2.98 -16.70
CA GLY A 70 9.59 -2.51 -17.17
C GLY A 70 8.75 -3.62 -17.78
N SER A 71 7.91 -3.27 -18.75
CA SER A 71 7.12 -4.23 -19.55
C SER A 71 7.76 -4.57 -20.90
N THR A 72 8.68 -3.72 -21.38
CA THR A 72 9.46 -3.88 -22.61
C THR A 72 10.89 -3.35 -22.37
N PRO A 73 11.93 -4.19 -22.45
CA PRO A 73 11.89 -5.59 -22.85
C PRO A 73 11.26 -6.51 -21.79
N GLY A 74 11.14 -6.06 -20.54
CA GLY A 74 10.57 -6.84 -19.44
C GLY A 74 11.49 -7.96 -18.93
N PRO A 75 11.00 -8.77 -17.96
CA PRO A 75 11.69 -9.95 -17.45
C PRO A 75 12.23 -10.88 -18.54
N ALA A 76 13.32 -11.60 -18.26
CA ALA A 76 13.91 -12.51 -19.24
C ALA A 76 12.94 -13.61 -19.68
N CYS A 77 12.12 -14.12 -18.76
CA CYS A 77 11.05 -15.08 -19.05
C CYS A 77 10.03 -14.61 -20.08
N TYR A 78 9.91 -13.31 -20.36
CA TYR A 78 8.95 -12.82 -21.36
C TYR A 78 9.41 -13.10 -22.79
N GLY A 79 10.70 -13.42 -23.01
CA GLY A 79 11.24 -13.74 -24.34
C GLY A 79 11.23 -12.55 -25.31
N ARG A 80 11.20 -11.31 -24.80
CA ARG A 80 11.12 -10.06 -25.59
C ARG A 80 12.46 -9.33 -25.72
N GLY A 81 13.57 -10.03 -25.45
CA GLY A 81 14.93 -9.47 -25.50
C GLY A 81 15.48 -8.99 -24.15
N GLY A 82 14.74 -9.20 -23.05
CA GLY A 82 15.25 -8.98 -21.70
C GLY A 82 16.28 -10.05 -21.37
N VAL A 83 17.44 -9.65 -20.85
CA VAL A 83 18.53 -10.58 -20.53
C VAL A 83 18.97 -10.52 -19.07
N GLU A 84 18.62 -9.46 -18.35
CA GLU A 84 18.95 -9.30 -16.93
C GLU A 84 17.90 -9.99 -16.04
N PRO A 85 18.30 -10.66 -14.96
CA PRO A 85 17.35 -11.37 -14.10
C PRO A 85 16.48 -10.42 -13.28
N THR A 86 15.23 -10.80 -13.07
CA THR A 86 14.24 -10.04 -12.29
C THR A 86 13.61 -10.85 -11.16
N ASN A 87 12.81 -10.19 -10.31
CA ASN A 87 11.98 -10.86 -9.31
C ASN A 87 10.97 -11.84 -9.95
N CYS A 88 10.48 -11.53 -11.15
CA CYS A 88 9.60 -12.42 -11.92
C CYS A 88 10.36 -13.67 -12.37
N ASP A 89 11.58 -13.51 -12.90
CA ASP A 89 12.44 -14.63 -13.29
C ASP A 89 12.75 -15.56 -12.11
N ALA A 90 13.04 -14.98 -10.94
CA ALA A 90 13.30 -15.76 -9.73
C ALA A 90 12.06 -16.56 -9.28
N ASN A 91 10.88 -15.94 -9.30
CA ASN A 91 9.62 -16.63 -8.99
C ASN A 91 9.31 -17.77 -9.99
N VAL A 92 9.64 -17.60 -11.28
CA VAL A 92 9.49 -18.66 -12.30
C VAL A 92 10.47 -19.81 -12.08
N VAL A 93 11.74 -19.51 -11.75
CA VAL A 93 12.75 -20.54 -11.45
C VAL A 93 12.34 -21.38 -10.25
N LEU A 94 11.87 -20.75 -9.18
CA LEU A 94 11.40 -21.40 -7.95
C LEU A 94 10.05 -22.10 -8.10
N GLY A 95 9.39 -21.98 -9.25
CA GLY A 95 8.07 -22.56 -9.50
C GLY A 95 6.94 -21.86 -8.74
N ARG A 96 7.16 -20.68 -8.17
CA ARG A 96 6.11 -19.88 -7.51
C ARG A 96 5.14 -19.29 -8.53
N LEU A 97 5.67 -18.88 -9.69
CA LEU A 97 4.89 -18.53 -10.88
C LEU A 97 4.83 -19.70 -11.86
N SER A 98 3.73 -19.78 -12.62
CA SER A 98 3.57 -20.78 -13.69
C SER A 98 4.35 -20.40 -14.95
N ASP A 99 4.20 -21.22 -16.00
CA ASP A 99 4.71 -20.90 -17.34
C ASP A 99 3.82 -19.90 -18.10
N ARG A 100 2.83 -19.29 -17.42
CA ARG A 100 1.80 -18.43 -17.99
C ARG A 100 1.43 -17.27 -17.05
N LEU A 101 1.18 -16.09 -17.60
CA LEU A 101 0.57 -14.96 -16.89
C LEU A 101 -0.67 -14.47 -17.64
N ALA A 102 -1.50 -13.67 -16.96
CA ALA A 102 -2.69 -13.06 -17.53
C ALA A 102 -3.62 -14.10 -18.20
N GLY A 103 -3.86 -15.22 -17.51
CA GLY A 103 -4.73 -16.30 -18.00
C GLY A 103 -4.18 -17.06 -19.20
N GLY A 104 -2.87 -16.99 -19.44
CA GLY A 104 -2.19 -17.63 -20.58
C GLY A 104 -1.92 -16.70 -21.76
N ALA A 105 -2.30 -15.42 -21.70
CA ALA A 105 -1.97 -14.44 -22.74
C ALA A 105 -0.47 -14.18 -22.86
N VAL A 106 0.28 -14.35 -21.77
CA VAL A 106 1.74 -14.25 -21.75
C VAL A 106 2.31 -15.62 -21.38
N LYS A 107 3.08 -16.21 -22.30
CA LYS A 107 3.84 -17.44 -22.01
C LYS A 107 5.21 -17.05 -21.45
N LEU A 108 5.62 -17.73 -20.39
CA LEU A 108 6.89 -17.52 -19.70
C LEU A 108 7.86 -18.65 -20.05
N ASP A 109 9.09 -18.28 -20.36
CA ASP A 109 10.18 -19.22 -20.62
C ASP A 109 11.10 -19.35 -19.40
N LYS A 110 10.95 -20.46 -18.68
CA LYS A 110 11.77 -20.77 -17.52
C LYS A 110 13.26 -20.92 -17.86
N SER A 111 13.60 -21.32 -19.09
CA SER A 111 15.00 -21.48 -19.49
C SER A 111 15.72 -20.14 -19.62
N LEU A 112 15.04 -19.10 -20.12
CA LEU A 112 15.58 -17.75 -20.19
C LEU A 112 15.80 -17.15 -18.79
N SER A 113 14.89 -17.38 -17.85
CA SER A 113 15.10 -17.00 -16.45
C SER A 113 16.30 -17.71 -15.84
N ALA A 114 16.44 -19.02 -16.10
CA ALA A 114 17.55 -19.81 -15.60
C ALA A 114 18.89 -19.32 -16.14
N GLU A 115 18.97 -19.00 -17.43
CA GLU A 115 20.18 -18.44 -18.06
C GLU A 115 20.55 -17.09 -17.46
N ALA A 116 19.59 -16.16 -17.35
CA ALA A 116 19.82 -14.83 -16.80
C ALA A 116 20.30 -14.88 -15.33
N ILE A 117 19.63 -15.69 -14.49
CA ILE A 117 19.98 -15.84 -13.07
C ILE A 117 21.33 -16.53 -12.91
N ASN A 118 21.63 -17.56 -13.70
CA ASN A 118 22.92 -18.25 -13.65
C ASN A 118 24.06 -17.29 -13.97
N ARG A 119 23.97 -16.58 -15.09
CA ARG A 119 25.03 -15.68 -15.57
C ARG A 119 25.32 -14.54 -14.60
N VAL A 120 24.27 -13.91 -14.06
CA VAL A 120 24.41 -12.65 -13.31
C VAL A 120 24.55 -12.87 -11.81
N VAL A 121 23.97 -13.93 -11.25
CA VAL A 121 23.91 -14.13 -9.79
C VAL A 121 24.53 -15.46 -9.37
N ALA A 122 24.13 -16.58 -9.97
CA ALA A 122 24.54 -17.90 -9.47
C ALA A 122 26.04 -18.17 -9.69
N GLU A 123 26.55 -17.99 -10.91
CA GLU A 123 27.97 -18.20 -11.23
C GLU A 123 28.89 -17.23 -10.47
N PRO A 124 28.61 -15.91 -10.42
CA PRO A 124 29.46 -14.99 -9.67
C PRO A 124 29.52 -15.26 -8.16
N LEU A 125 28.41 -15.69 -7.56
CA LEU A 125 28.34 -15.95 -6.11
C LEU A 125 28.62 -17.41 -5.73
N GLY A 126 28.82 -18.30 -6.71
CA GLY A 126 29.03 -19.73 -6.46
C GLY A 126 27.82 -20.45 -5.86
N LEU A 127 26.61 -20.01 -6.22
CA LEU A 127 25.34 -20.57 -5.74
C LEU A 127 24.73 -21.53 -6.76
N SER A 128 23.89 -22.47 -6.32
CA SER A 128 22.99 -23.17 -7.24
C SER A 128 21.94 -22.21 -7.81
N LEU A 129 21.31 -22.59 -8.92
CA LEU A 129 20.26 -21.79 -9.56
C LEU A 129 19.10 -21.48 -8.60
N GLN A 130 18.65 -22.46 -7.81
CA GLN A 130 17.57 -22.29 -6.84
C GLN A 130 17.99 -21.38 -5.69
N GLU A 131 19.21 -21.53 -5.17
CA GLU A 131 19.73 -20.66 -4.11
C GLU A 131 19.87 -19.21 -4.59
N ALA A 132 20.35 -19.01 -5.82
CA ALA A 132 20.44 -17.69 -6.43
C ALA A 132 19.05 -17.04 -6.61
N ALA A 133 18.08 -17.78 -7.14
CA ALA A 133 16.70 -17.29 -7.28
C ALA A 133 16.06 -16.96 -5.92
N ALA A 134 16.25 -17.82 -4.91
CA ALA A 134 15.77 -17.55 -3.55
C ALA A 134 16.45 -16.31 -2.93
N ALA A 135 17.76 -16.13 -3.16
CA ALA A 135 18.51 -14.97 -2.69
C ALA A 135 18.00 -13.66 -3.32
N ILE A 136 17.66 -13.65 -4.61
CA ILE A 136 17.05 -12.50 -5.29
C ILE A 136 15.77 -12.07 -4.58
N LEU A 137 14.85 -13.01 -4.35
CA LEU A 137 13.58 -12.71 -3.66
C LEU A 137 13.79 -12.31 -2.20
N LYS A 138 14.78 -12.89 -1.52
CA LYS A 138 15.12 -12.51 -0.14
C LYS A 138 15.59 -11.06 -0.04
N VAL A 139 16.43 -10.61 -0.98
CA VAL A 139 16.85 -9.19 -1.05
C VAL A 139 15.67 -8.29 -1.39
N ALA A 140 14.82 -8.68 -2.34
CA ALA A 140 13.61 -7.91 -2.68
C ALA A 140 12.66 -7.78 -1.47
N ASN A 141 12.40 -8.87 -0.76
CA ASN A 141 11.57 -8.90 0.44
C ASN A 141 12.17 -8.04 1.57
N ALA A 142 13.48 -8.08 1.76
CA ALA A 142 14.15 -7.23 2.75
C ALA A 142 13.97 -5.74 2.44
N ASN A 143 14.15 -5.33 1.18
CA ASN A 143 13.93 -3.95 0.74
C ASN A 143 12.48 -3.50 0.97
N MET A 144 11.50 -4.35 0.65
CA MET A 144 10.09 -4.06 0.89
C MET A 144 9.74 -4.03 2.39
N ALA A 145 10.31 -4.94 3.19
CA ALA A 145 10.14 -4.94 4.64
C ALA A 145 10.68 -3.65 5.27
N ASP A 146 11.83 -3.14 4.80
CA ASP A 146 12.36 -1.87 5.26
C ASP A 146 11.44 -0.69 4.92
N ALA A 147 10.82 -0.69 3.74
CA ALA A 147 9.80 0.32 3.40
C ALA A 147 8.59 0.26 4.34
N VAL A 148 8.11 -0.94 4.68
CA VAL A 148 7.03 -1.08 5.67
C VAL A 148 7.47 -0.55 7.04
N ARG A 149 8.71 -0.83 7.49
CA ARG A 149 9.26 -0.29 8.75
C ARG A 149 9.38 1.24 8.76
N LEU A 150 9.63 1.85 7.61
CA LEU A 150 9.67 3.32 7.46
C LEU A 150 8.31 3.95 7.71
N VAL A 151 7.23 3.38 7.16
CA VAL A 151 5.87 3.93 7.32
C VAL A 151 5.19 3.52 8.63
N SER A 152 5.68 2.47 9.31
CA SER A 152 5.15 1.96 10.58
C SER A 152 6.02 2.32 11.80
N ILE A 153 7.05 1.51 12.08
CA ILE A 153 7.86 1.57 13.31
C ILE A 153 8.49 2.95 13.51
N ARG A 154 9.05 3.57 12.46
CA ARG A 154 9.66 4.90 12.58
C ARG A 154 8.65 6.00 12.90
N ARG A 155 7.35 5.72 12.81
CA ARG A 155 6.26 6.61 13.14
C ARG A 155 5.55 6.24 14.46
N GLY A 156 6.08 5.25 15.18
CA GLY A 156 5.55 4.81 16.48
C GLY A 156 4.46 3.74 16.40
N TYR A 157 4.22 3.14 15.23
CA TYR A 157 3.25 2.05 15.06
C TYR A 157 3.93 0.69 15.17
N ASP A 158 3.32 -0.22 15.92
CA ASP A 158 3.75 -1.61 16.03
C ASP A 158 3.09 -2.45 14.92
N PRO A 159 3.83 -3.04 13.96
CA PRO A 159 3.25 -3.85 12.88
C PRO A 159 2.40 -5.03 13.36
N ARG A 160 2.58 -5.50 14.61
CA ARG A 160 1.79 -6.59 15.21
C ARG A 160 0.31 -6.23 15.39
N ASP A 161 -0.02 -4.93 15.42
CA ASP A 161 -1.39 -4.43 15.56
C ASP A 161 -2.10 -4.23 14.20
N PHE A 162 -1.49 -4.69 13.10
CA PHE A 162 -1.97 -4.46 11.74
C PHE A 162 -2.25 -5.77 11.01
N ALA A 163 -3.09 -5.70 9.98
CA ALA A 163 -3.15 -6.70 8.92
C ALA A 163 -2.40 -6.18 7.69
N LEU A 164 -1.65 -7.05 7.00
CA LEU A 164 -1.00 -6.71 5.72
C LEU A 164 -1.97 -6.99 4.58
N VAL A 165 -2.47 -5.95 3.92
CA VAL A 165 -3.32 -6.08 2.73
C VAL A 165 -2.42 -6.09 1.51
N THR A 166 -2.24 -7.26 0.90
CA THR A 166 -1.38 -7.40 -0.28
C THR A 166 -2.19 -7.47 -1.55
N PHE A 167 -1.88 -6.57 -2.48
CA PHE A 167 -2.49 -6.49 -3.79
C PHE A 167 -1.45 -6.01 -4.82
N GLY A 168 -1.91 -5.68 -6.01
CA GLY A 168 -1.04 -5.65 -7.18
C GLY A 168 -0.76 -7.08 -7.66
N GLY A 169 -0.44 -7.23 -8.94
CA GLY A 169 -0.31 -8.57 -9.54
C GLY A 169 0.74 -9.44 -8.86
N ALA A 170 1.80 -8.85 -8.31
CA ALA A 170 2.88 -9.57 -7.65
C ALA A 170 2.80 -9.58 -6.12
N GLY A 171 2.03 -8.70 -5.47
CA GLY A 171 2.02 -8.56 -4.00
C GLY A 171 1.76 -9.86 -3.25
N PRO A 172 0.73 -10.65 -3.62
CA PRO A 172 0.42 -11.91 -2.94
C PRO A 172 1.48 -13.01 -3.04
N LEU A 173 2.47 -12.91 -3.93
CA LEU A 173 3.63 -13.82 -3.95
C LEU A 173 4.61 -13.55 -2.81
N HIS A 174 4.62 -12.32 -2.30
CA HIS A 174 5.58 -11.82 -1.32
C HIS A 174 4.96 -11.59 0.07
N GLY A 175 3.63 -11.45 0.14
CA GLY A 175 2.91 -11.05 1.35
C GLY A 175 3.19 -11.86 2.59
N VAL A 176 3.15 -13.20 2.50
CA VAL A 176 3.39 -14.07 3.68
C VAL A 176 4.82 -13.93 4.19
N ALA A 177 5.81 -13.86 3.29
CA ALA A 177 7.21 -13.68 3.68
C ALA A 177 7.43 -12.33 4.35
N LEU A 178 6.86 -11.25 3.81
CA LEU A 178 6.92 -9.92 4.43
C LEU A 178 6.23 -9.88 5.80
N ALA A 179 5.03 -10.43 5.90
CA ALA A 179 4.29 -10.45 7.15
C ALA A 179 5.05 -11.23 8.23
N ARG A 180 5.65 -12.37 7.88
CA ARG A 180 6.54 -13.13 8.78
C ARG A 180 7.73 -12.29 9.25
N ASP A 181 8.45 -11.65 8.33
CA ASP A 181 9.66 -10.87 8.63
C ASP A 181 9.37 -9.61 9.46
N LEU A 182 8.14 -9.12 9.41
CA LEU A 182 7.65 -7.95 10.15
C LEU A 182 6.81 -8.32 11.37
N SER A 183 6.61 -9.61 11.64
CA SER A 183 5.72 -10.12 12.70
C SER A 183 4.27 -9.60 12.59
N ILE A 184 3.80 -9.36 11.37
CA ILE A 184 2.40 -9.02 11.10
C ILE A 184 1.59 -10.32 11.17
N PRO A 185 0.54 -10.41 12.02
CA PRO A 185 -0.14 -11.68 12.32
C PRO A 185 -1.04 -12.19 11.19
N THR A 186 -1.43 -11.35 10.24
CA THR A 186 -2.41 -11.71 9.20
C THR A 186 -2.11 -11.02 7.88
N VAL A 187 -2.21 -11.78 6.79
CA VAL A 187 -2.22 -11.28 5.41
C VAL A 187 -3.63 -11.35 4.84
N LEU A 188 -4.06 -10.28 4.20
CA LEU A 188 -5.34 -10.18 3.50
C LEU A 188 -5.07 -10.01 2.00
N VAL A 189 -5.64 -10.89 1.19
CA VAL A 189 -5.61 -10.78 -0.27
C VAL A 189 -7.03 -10.50 -0.77
N PRO A 190 -7.30 -9.31 -1.33
CA PRO A 190 -8.61 -8.99 -1.90
C PRO A 190 -9.03 -9.95 -3.03
N PRO A 191 -10.33 -10.02 -3.39
CA PRO A 191 -10.81 -10.93 -4.42
C PRO A 191 -10.14 -10.74 -5.79
N ALA A 192 -9.81 -9.50 -6.15
CA ALA A 192 -9.14 -9.15 -7.41
C ALA A 192 -7.92 -8.25 -7.11
N PRO A 193 -6.81 -8.84 -6.64
CA PRO A 193 -5.65 -8.09 -6.16
C PRO A 193 -4.98 -7.28 -7.27
N GLY A 194 -4.96 -7.77 -8.52
CA GLY A 194 -4.33 -7.06 -9.64
C GLY A 194 -5.07 -5.79 -10.07
N VAL A 195 -6.33 -5.60 -9.66
CA VAL A 195 -7.15 -4.42 -9.98
C VAL A 195 -7.72 -3.73 -8.73
N THR A 196 -7.17 -4.00 -7.55
CA THR A 196 -7.65 -3.42 -6.28
C THR A 196 -7.59 -1.88 -6.27
N SER A 197 -6.60 -1.28 -6.93
CA SER A 197 -6.50 0.18 -7.04
C SER A 197 -7.66 0.79 -7.86
N ALA A 198 -8.12 0.09 -8.91
CA ALA A 198 -9.30 0.50 -9.67
C ALA A 198 -10.60 0.34 -8.86
N LEU A 199 -10.69 -0.72 -8.04
CA LEU A 199 -11.79 -0.89 -7.09
C LEU A 199 -11.83 0.27 -6.07
N GLY A 200 -10.67 0.74 -5.58
CA GLY A 200 -10.58 1.91 -4.71
C GLY A 200 -11.22 3.16 -5.33
N CYS A 201 -11.03 3.40 -6.62
CA CYS A 201 -11.65 4.52 -7.35
C CYS A 201 -13.19 4.46 -7.37
N LEU A 202 -13.80 3.29 -7.20
CA LEU A 202 -15.25 3.12 -7.11
C LEU A 202 -15.81 3.35 -5.70
N LEU A 203 -14.94 3.47 -4.70
CA LEU A 203 -15.29 3.56 -3.28
C LEU A 203 -15.01 4.95 -2.69
N VAL A 204 -14.35 5.84 -3.43
CA VAL A 204 -14.02 7.20 -2.97
C VAL A 204 -15.14 8.19 -3.23
N ASP A 205 -15.28 9.16 -2.34
CA ASP A 205 -16.13 10.34 -2.56
C ASP A 205 -15.38 11.37 -3.39
N ILE A 206 -16.14 12.26 -4.02
CA ILE A 206 -15.55 13.43 -4.66
C ILE A 206 -15.17 14.41 -3.57
N LYS A 207 -13.91 14.87 -3.55
CA LYS A 207 -13.40 15.77 -2.53
C LYS A 207 -12.66 16.94 -3.17
N HIS A 208 -13.02 18.16 -2.78
CA HIS A 208 -12.32 19.40 -3.12
C HIS A 208 -11.83 20.08 -1.85
N ASP A 209 -10.51 20.29 -1.74
CA ASP A 209 -9.92 21.09 -0.68
C ASP A 209 -9.67 22.51 -1.21
N ILE A 210 -10.50 23.45 -0.77
CA ILE A 210 -10.47 24.84 -1.21
C ILE A 210 -9.89 25.67 -0.08
N SER A 211 -8.80 26.38 -0.36
CA SER A 211 -8.11 27.14 0.67
C SER A 211 -7.80 28.56 0.24
N ARG A 212 -7.83 29.47 1.21
CA ARG A 212 -7.50 30.88 1.02
C ARG A 212 -6.62 31.36 2.17
N MET A 213 -5.55 32.06 1.82
CA MET A 213 -4.70 32.73 2.81
C MET A 213 -5.52 33.74 3.60
N TYR A 214 -5.38 33.68 4.92
CA TYR A 214 -6.02 34.60 5.85
C TYR A 214 -4.99 34.90 6.94
N LEU A 215 -4.02 35.75 6.63
CA LEU A 215 -2.92 36.05 7.54
C LEU A 215 -3.32 37.22 8.44
N SER A 216 -3.69 36.93 9.68
CA SER A 216 -4.04 37.94 10.67
C SER A 216 -3.74 37.48 12.09
N ALA A 217 -3.26 38.39 12.93
CA ALA A 217 -3.20 38.15 14.37
C ALA A 217 -4.63 37.95 14.90
N LEU A 218 -4.82 36.95 15.76
CA LEU A 218 -6.16 36.57 16.23
C LEU A 218 -6.91 37.72 16.92
N GLU A 219 -6.17 38.61 17.59
CA GLU A 219 -6.73 39.79 18.27
C GLU A 219 -7.36 40.82 17.32
N ASP A 220 -6.97 40.81 16.04
CA ASP A 220 -7.48 41.69 14.99
C ASP A 220 -8.60 41.03 14.16
N VAL A 221 -9.00 39.80 14.50
CA VAL A 221 -9.95 39.01 13.72
C VAL A 221 -11.34 39.04 14.35
N GLU A 222 -12.31 39.50 13.57
CA GLU A 222 -13.73 39.36 13.94
C GLU A 222 -14.27 37.99 13.50
N PRO A 223 -14.90 37.21 14.41
CA PRO A 223 -15.44 35.88 14.06
C PRO A 223 -16.42 35.90 12.87
N ALA A 224 -17.18 36.97 12.72
CA ALA A 224 -18.13 37.15 11.62
C ALA A 224 -17.43 37.27 10.24
N ASP A 225 -16.23 37.85 10.19
CA ASP A 225 -15.46 37.96 8.95
C ASP A 225 -14.90 36.60 8.54
N VAL A 226 -14.48 35.79 9.52
CA VAL A 226 -14.04 34.40 9.29
C VAL A 226 -15.20 33.54 8.79
N ASP A 227 -16.39 33.65 9.41
CA ASP A 227 -17.57 32.92 8.97
C ASP A 227 -17.98 33.30 7.54
N THR A 228 -17.94 34.60 7.21
CA THR A 228 -18.18 35.10 5.85
C THR A 228 -17.18 34.52 4.84
N ALA A 229 -15.89 34.51 5.18
CA ALA A 229 -14.86 33.92 4.33
C ALA A 229 -15.09 32.40 4.10
N PHE A 230 -15.53 31.66 5.13
CA PHE A 230 -15.90 30.26 4.97
C PHE A 230 -17.11 30.06 4.07
N GLN A 231 -18.14 30.89 4.18
CA GLN A 231 -19.33 30.82 3.31
C GLN A 231 -18.96 31.01 1.83
N GLU A 232 -18.02 31.91 1.52
CA GLU A 232 -17.50 32.09 0.16
C GLU A 232 -16.78 30.82 -0.36
N LEU A 233 -15.93 30.20 0.46
CA LEU A 233 -15.23 28.97 0.10
C LEU A 233 -16.20 27.79 -0.06
N GLU A 234 -17.24 27.72 0.78
CA GLU A 234 -18.30 26.72 0.65
C GLU A 234 -19.10 26.91 -0.65
N GLU A 235 -19.37 28.15 -1.06
CA GLU A 235 -20.05 28.43 -2.34
C GLU A 235 -19.21 28.05 -3.55
N GLU A 236 -17.90 28.30 -3.50
CA GLU A 236 -16.96 27.79 -4.51
C GLU A 236 -17.00 26.25 -4.59
N GLY A 237 -16.90 25.56 -3.45
CA GLY A 237 -16.94 24.10 -3.40
C GLY A 237 -18.26 23.51 -3.85
N ARG A 238 -19.38 24.17 -3.52
CA ARG A 238 -20.70 23.80 -4.02
C ARG A 238 -20.80 23.97 -5.52
N GLY A 239 -20.17 25.01 -6.08
CA GLY A 239 -20.04 25.19 -7.52
C GLY A 239 -19.34 24.01 -8.20
N HIS A 240 -18.19 23.59 -7.66
CA HIS A 240 -17.45 22.42 -8.17
C HIS A 240 -18.27 21.13 -8.09
N LEU A 241 -18.80 20.79 -6.92
CA LEU A 241 -19.60 19.57 -6.73
C LEU A 241 -20.87 19.56 -7.59
N SER A 242 -21.53 20.71 -7.77
CA SER A 242 -22.70 20.83 -8.65
C SER A 242 -22.33 20.62 -10.12
N HIS A 243 -21.17 21.14 -10.56
CA HIS A 243 -20.67 20.92 -11.92
C HIS A 243 -20.40 19.44 -12.21
N GLU A 244 -19.98 18.69 -11.19
CA GLU A 244 -19.74 17.24 -11.25
C GLU A 244 -21.02 16.40 -11.06
N GLY A 245 -22.17 17.05 -10.90
CA GLY A 245 -23.48 16.38 -10.84
C GLY A 245 -23.88 15.86 -9.46
N VAL A 246 -23.21 16.29 -8.39
CA VAL A 246 -23.59 15.95 -7.01
C VAL A 246 -24.83 16.75 -6.61
N THR A 247 -25.79 16.12 -5.94
CA THR A 247 -27.01 16.79 -5.43
C THR A 247 -26.78 17.39 -4.04
N LYS A 248 -27.51 18.46 -3.70
CA LYS A 248 -27.28 19.22 -2.45
C LYS A 248 -27.38 18.37 -1.17
N ASP A 249 -28.26 17.38 -1.15
CA ASP A 249 -28.47 16.44 -0.05
C ASP A 249 -27.29 15.46 0.15
N ARG A 250 -26.37 15.40 -0.82
CA ARG A 250 -25.16 14.56 -0.82
C ARG A 250 -23.87 15.37 -0.71
N MET A 251 -23.98 16.67 -0.44
CA MET A 251 -22.83 17.54 -0.22
C MET A 251 -22.61 17.72 1.28
N SER A 252 -21.37 17.61 1.72
CA SER A 252 -20.94 17.96 3.07
C SER A 252 -19.74 18.90 3.00
N PHE A 253 -19.62 19.77 4.00
CA PHE A 253 -18.59 20.79 4.07
C PHE A 253 -17.97 20.75 5.46
N GLN A 254 -16.64 20.67 5.52
CA GLN A 254 -15.87 20.73 6.75
C GLN A 254 -14.93 21.92 6.69
N ARG A 255 -14.94 22.74 7.74
CA ARG A 255 -14.17 23.98 7.84
C ARG A 255 -12.95 23.73 8.72
N HIS A 256 -11.80 24.21 8.28
CA HIS A 256 -10.55 24.14 9.03
C HIS A 256 -9.87 25.51 9.06
N ILE A 257 -9.30 25.86 10.21
CA ILE A 257 -8.45 27.04 10.39
C ILE A 257 -7.03 26.56 10.65
N ASP A 258 -6.09 27.00 9.82
CA ASP A 258 -4.67 26.79 10.09
C ASP A 258 -4.17 27.90 11.02
N MET A 259 -3.79 27.53 12.23
CA MET A 259 -3.33 28.44 13.28
C MET A 259 -1.86 28.18 13.62
N ARG A 260 -1.13 29.23 14.00
CA ARG A 260 0.23 29.13 14.52
C ARG A 260 0.52 30.22 15.54
N TYR A 261 1.49 30.00 16.42
CA TYR A 261 1.97 31.09 17.26
C TYR A 261 2.64 32.15 16.39
N LEU A 262 2.47 33.42 16.75
CA LEU A 262 3.07 34.54 16.01
C LEU A 262 4.58 34.34 15.84
N GLY A 263 5.06 34.42 14.60
CA GLY A 263 6.47 34.21 14.26
C GLY A 263 6.90 32.76 14.09
N GLN A 264 6.01 31.78 14.30
CA GLN A 264 6.29 30.40 13.90
C GLN A 264 6.12 30.20 12.40
N TRP A 265 6.87 29.25 11.87
CA TRP A 265 6.79 28.85 10.46
C TRP A 265 5.64 27.87 10.20
N ARG A 266 5.49 26.83 11.04
CA ARG A 266 4.50 25.76 10.84
C ARG A 266 3.14 26.14 11.45
N ALA A 267 2.09 25.85 10.70
CA ALA A 267 0.72 25.94 11.17
C ALA A 267 0.13 24.56 11.44
N MET A 268 -0.85 24.53 12.33
CA MET A 268 -1.65 23.35 12.67
C MET A 268 -3.09 23.59 12.20
N SER A 269 -3.67 22.58 11.57
CA SER A 269 -5.04 22.64 11.08
C SER A 269 -6.02 22.26 12.19
N ILE A 270 -6.98 23.14 12.46
CA ILE A 270 -7.96 22.98 13.53
C ILE A 270 -9.36 22.93 12.92
N ASP A 271 -10.08 21.84 13.21
CA ASP A 271 -11.47 21.68 12.81
C ASP A 271 -12.33 22.76 13.48
N VAL A 272 -13.12 23.46 12.69
CA VAL A 272 -14.10 24.41 13.21
C VAL A 272 -15.50 24.01 12.75
N GLY A 273 -16.45 24.10 13.67
CA GLY A 273 -17.84 23.79 13.40
C GLY A 273 -18.48 24.76 12.39
N THR A 274 -19.77 24.55 12.15
CA THR A 274 -20.58 25.50 11.38
C THR A 274 -20.96 26.71 12.25
N ASN A 275 -21.10 27.88 11.62
CA ASN A 275 -21.50 29.15 12.26
C ASN A 275 -20.53 29.61 13.36
N ILE A 276 -19.40 30.17 12.94
CA ILE A 276 -18.36 30.63 13.86
C ILE A 276 -18.83 31.91 14.56
N THR A 277 -19.19 31.76 15.84
CA THR A 277 -19.60 32.88 16.71
C THR A 277 -18.50 33.32 17.67
N SER A 278 -17.50 32.46 17.91
CA SER A 278 -16.28 32.74 18.65
C SER A 278 -15.16 31.81 18.14
N LEU A 279 -13.91 32.23 18.32
CA LEU A 279 -12.71 31.45 18.00
C LEU A 279 -12.08 30.79 19.24
N ASP A 280 -12.62 31.02 20.44
CA ASP A 280 -12.04 30.53 21.70
C ASP A 280 -11.86 29.00 21.73
N ALA A 281 -12.84 28.27 21.19
CA ALA A 281 -12.78 26.82 21.10
C ALA A 281 -11.67 26.34 20.15
N ALA A 282 -11.50 27.02 19.01
CA ALA A 282 -10.44 26.72 18.06
C ALA A 282 -9.05 27.00 18.66
N VAL A 283 -8.90 28.08 19.44
CA VAL A 283 -7.65 28.41 20.15
C VAL A 283 -7.33 27.37 21.22
N ALA A 284 -8.32 26.98 22.02
CA ALA A 284 -8.15 25.95 23.04
C ALA A 284 -7.70 24.63 22.41
N GLN A 285 -8.36 24.22 21.31
CA GLN A 285 -8.00 23.03 20.55
C GLN A 285 -6.60 23.14 19.92
N PHE A 286 -6.24 24.32 19.39
CA PHE A 286 -4.89 24.58 18.90
C PHE A 286 -3.82 24.35 19.98
N HIS A 287 -4.03 24.85 21.19
CA HIS A 287 -3.07 24.63 22.29
C HIS A 287 -3.00 23.17 22.73
N GLU A 288 -4.12 22.46 22.74
CA GLU A 288 -4.17 21.03 23.04
C GLU A 288 -3.40 20.21 21.99
N GLU A 289 -3.70 20.42 20.71
CA GLU A 289 -3.04 19.72 19.61
C GLU A 289 -1.55 20.07 19.53
N HIS A 290 -1.17 21.33 19.71
CA HIS A 290 0.25 21.71 19.77
C HIS A 290 0.97 21.04 20.95
N GLY A 291 0.31 20.94 22.10
CA GLY A 291 0.80 20.17 23.25
C GLY A 291 1.01 18.69 22.93
N ARG A 292 0.08 18.09 22.19
CA ARG A 292 0.14 16.69 21.75
C ARG A 292 1.24 16.42 20.73
N GLU A 293 1.41 17.29 19.74
CA GLU A 293 2.39 17.09 18.65
C GLU A 293 3.82 17.48 19.04
N HIS A 294 3.98 18.51 19.86
CA HIS A 294 5.30 19.09 20.18
C HIS A 294 5.72 18.96 21.64
N ASN A 295 4.92 18.31 22.50
CA ASN A 295 5.16 18.17 23.95
C ASN A 295 5.27 19.50 24.71
N TYR A 296 4.78 20.60 24.14
CA TYR A 296 4.63 21.88 24.84
C TYR A 296 3.52 22.70 24.20
N SER A 297 2.93 23.63 24.93
CA SER A 297 2.07 24.68 24.41
C SER A 297 2.40 26.00 25.10
N ARG A 298 2.02 27.12 24.49
CA ARG A 298 2.20 28.49 25.00
C ARG A 298 0.86 29.22 25.04
N PRO A 299 0.00 28.97 26.04
CA PRO A 299 -1.33 29.58 26.12
C PRO A 299 -1.31 31.11 26.12
N ASP A 300 -0.25 31.71 26.66
CA ASP A 300 -0.09 33.18 26.73
C ASP A 300 0.54 33.80 25.48
N ALA A 301 0.95 32.99 24.49
CA ALA A 301 1.58 33.50 23.28
C ALA A 301 0.52 33.93 22.25
N PRO A 302 0.72 35.06 21.55
CA PRO A 302 -0.19 35.48 20.50
C PRO A 302 -0.27 34.42 19.40
N VAL A 303 -1.49 34.18 18.92
CA VAL A 303 -1.80 33.25 17.84
C VAL A 303 -2.16 34.05 16.60
N GLU A 304 -1.78 33.58 15.43
CA GLU A 304 -2.24 34.10 14.15
C GLU A 304 -2.97 33.01 13.36
N ILE A 305 -4.00 33.43 12.62
CA ILE A 305 -4.59 32.62 11.57
C ILE A 305 -3.68 32.76 10.34
N TYR A 306 -3.40 31.66 9.68
CA TYR A 306 -2.57 31.61 8.48
C TYR A 306 -3.42 31.38 7.22
N ARG A 307 -4.38 30.46 7.29
CA ARG A 307 -5.18 29.99 6.15
C ARG A 307 -6.51 29.44 6.62
N LEU A 308 -7.54 29.65 5.80
CA LEU A 308 -8.85 29.02 5.95
C LEU A 308 -9.00 27.96 4.86
N THR A 309 -9.53 26.79 5.21
CA THR A 309 -9.73 25.67 4.29
C THR A 309 -11.13 25.09 4.44
N VAL A 310 -11.83 24.89 3.34
CA VAL A 310 -13.07 24.10 3.27
C VAL A 310 -12.78 22.81 2.51
N THR A 311 -13.05 21.68 3.15
CA THR A 311 -13.15 20.39 2.48
C THR A 311 -14.61 20.19 2.07
N ALA A 312 -14.88 20.32 0.79
CA ALA A 312 -16.18 20.03 0.19
C ALA A 312 -16.20 18.58 -0.29
N THR A 313 -17.09 17.75 0.27
CA THR A 313 -17.22 16.33 -0.07
C THR A 313 -18.56 16.06 -0.72
N GLY A 314 -18.55 15.47 -1.91
CA GLY A 314 -19.73 14.95 -2.58
C GLY A 314 -19.81 13.43 -2.45
N GLU A 315 -20.81 12.95 -1.73
CA GLU A 315 -21.02 11.52 -1.54
C GLU A 315 -21.34 10.84 -2.88
N THR A 316 -20.62 9.76 -3.19
CA THR A 316 -20.84 8.96 -4.39
C THR A 316 -21.54 7.64 -4.05
N PRO A 317 -22.38 7.07 -4.93
CA PRO A 317 -22.90 5.72 -4.73
C PRO A 317 -21.71 4.74 -4.67
N LYS A 318 -21.60 3.98 -3.57
CA LYS A 318 -20.52 3.01 -3.39
C LYS A 318 -20.92 1.67 -3.99
N ALA A 319 -19.95 0.98 -4.60
CA ALA A 319 -20.14 -0.41 -4.96
C ALA A 319 -20.33 -1.25 -3.68
N GLU A 320 -21.39 -2.06 -3.64
CA GLU A 320 -21.58 -3.04 -2.57
C GLU A 320 -20.74 -4.29 -2.88
N PHE A 321 -20.05 -4.79 -1.86
CA PHE A 321 -19.37 -6.07 -1.95
C PHE A 321 -20.37 -7.18 -1.76
N ALA A 322 -20.43 -8.11 -2.71
CA ALA A 322 -21.25 -9.29 -2.57
C ALA A 322 -20.73 -10.15 -1.41
N GLU A 323 -21.65 -10.57 -0.53
CA GLU A 323 -21.37 -11.64 0.41
C GLU A 323 -21.85 -12.97 -0.17
N HIS A 324 -21.02 -13.99 -0.02
CA HIS A 324 -21.28 -15.32 -0.53
C HIS A 324 -21.59 -16.28 0.61
N GLU A 325 -22.59 -17.15 0.40
CA GLU A 325 -22.90 -18.23 1.32
C GLU A 325 -21.69 -19.16 1.50
N ARG A 326 -21.49 -19.60 2.74
CA ARG A 326 -20.37 -20.48 3.06
C ARG A 326 -20.62 -21.89 2.56
N ASP A 327 -19.66 -22.42 1.82
CA ASP A 327 -19.53 -23.80 1.44
C ASP A 327 -18.22 -24.35 2.02
N LEU A 328 -18.35 -25.32 2.94
CA LEU A 328 -17.23 -25.95 3.62
C LEU A 328 -16.69 -27.18 2.88
N SER A 329 -17.17 -27.43 1.66
CA SER A 329 -16.65 -28.50 0.81
C SER A 329 -15.15 -28.31 0.58
N PRO A 330 -14.32 -29.36 0.72
CA PRO A 330 -12.90 -29.26 0.47
C PRO A 330 -12.63 -28.77 -0.96
N PRO A 331 -11.77 -27.75 -1.17
CA PRO A 331 -11.42 -27.33 -2.51
C PRO A 331 -10.58 -28.42 -3.20
N GLU A 332 -10.80 -28.62 -4.50
CA GLU A 332 -10.01 -29.55 -5.30
C GLU A 332 -8.91 -28.80 -6.08
N PRO A 333 -7.66 -29.28 -6.05
CA PRO A 333 -6.59 -28.70 -6.86
C PRO A 333 -6.83 -28.98 -8.34
N VAL A 334 -6.42 -28.04 -9.19
CA VAL A 334 -6.48 -28.14 -10.66
C VAL A 334 -5.20 -28.72 -11.27
N GLY A 335 -4.15 -28.88 -10.45
CA GLY A 335 -2.87 -29.47 -10.85
C GLY A 335 -1.86 -29.42 -9.71
N GLU A 336 -0.63 -29.80 -10.01
CA GLU A 336 0.50 -29.76 -9.07
C GLU A 336 1.76 -29.26 -9.78
N ARG A 337 2.66 -28.60 -9.04
CA ARG A 337 3.94 -28.10 -9.56
C ARG A 337 5.03 -28.15 -8.50
N ASP A 338 6.28 -28.37 -8.91
CA ASP A 338 7.44 -28.31 -8.03
C ASP A 338 7.69 -26.86 -7.62
N VAL A 339 7.61 -26.58 -6.31
CA VAL A 339 7.80 -25.23 -5.76
C VAL A 339 8.85 -25.24 -4.66
N VAL A 340 9.74 -24.25 -4.67
CA VAL A 340 10.71 -24.01 -3.61
C VAL A 340 10.23 -22.87 -2.72
N PHE A 341 10.11 -23.15 -1.42
CA PHE A 341 9.67 -22.21 -0.39
C PHE A 341 10.86 -21.68 0.41
N ASP A 342 10.65 -20.61 1.17
CA ASP A 342 11.73 -20.07 2.02
C ASP A 342 12.04 -21.00 3.20
N GLU A 343 11.01 -21.71 3.69
CA GLU A 343 11.06 -22.64 4.82
C GLU A 343 11.79 -23.93 4.46
N GLU A 344 11.77 -24.34 3.19
CA GLU A 344 12.27 -25.62 2.72
C GLU A 344 13.07 -25.44 1.42
N PRO A 345 14.40 -25.64 1.43
CA PRO A 345 15.26 -25.38 0.27
C PRO A 345 15.09 -26.43 -0.85
N LYS A 346 14.33 -27.50 -0.60
CA LYS A 346 14.02 -28.52 -1.61
C LYS A 346 12.67 -28.22 -2.24
N ALA A 347 12.55 -28.52 -3.54
CA ALA A 347 11.28 -28.45 -4.22
C ALA A 347 10.26 -29.41 -3.58
N ILE A 348 9.04 -28.94 -3.39
CA ILE A 348 7.92 -29.70 -2.87
C ILE A 348 6.85 -29.75 -3.97
N MET A 349 6.32 -30.95 -4.23
CA MET A 349 5.16 -31.09 -5.11
C MET A 349 3.95 -30.40 -4.46
N THR A 350 3.53 -29.31 -5.06
CA THR A 350 2.60 -28.36 -4.45
C THR A 350 1.31 -28.32 -5.24
N PRO A 351 0.14 -28.54 -4.60
CA PRO A 351 -1.16 -28.39 -5.24
C PRO A 351 -1.41 -26.95 -5.68
N VAL A 352 -1.97 -26.82 -6.88
CA VAL A 352 -2.35 -25.55 -7.50
C VAL A 352 -3.88 -25.49 -7.53
N TYR A 353 -4.43 -24.41 -6.99
CA TYR A 353 -5.86 -24.15 -6.94
C TYR A 353 -6.21 -23.01 -7.89
N ASP A 354 -7.36 -23.15 -8.56
CA ASP A 354 -7.97 -22.09 -9.35
C ASP A 354 -8.84 -21.23 -8.42
N ARG A 355 -8.48 -19.95 -8.31
CA ARG A 355 -9.12 -18.99 -7.41
C ARG A 355 -10.63 -18.88 -7.61
N ASP A 356 -11.11 -18.97 -8.85
CA ASP A 356 -12.53 -18.83 -9.20
C ASP A 356 -13.37 -20.03 -8.72
N LYS A 357 -12.71 -21.15 -8.44
CA LYS A 357 -13.35 -22.36 -7.91
C LYS A 357 -13.44 -22.36 -6.39
N LEU A 358 -12.68 -21.49 -5.71
CA LEU A 358 -12.71 -21.39 -4.25
C LEU A 358 -13.98 -20.67 -3.78
N LYS A 359 -14.77 -21.35 -2.95
CA LYS A 359 -16.00 -20.81 -2.35
C LYS A 359 -15.71 -20.13 -1.02
N ALA A 360 -16.60 -19.21 -0.61
CA ALA A 360 -16.57 -18.70 0.74
C ALA A 360 -16.66 -19.86 1.74
N GLY A 361 -15.85 -19.85 2.80
CA GLY A 361 -15.72 -20.95 3.75
C GLY A 361 -14.65 -21.99 3.40
N ALA A 362 -14.09 -21.96 2.18
CA ALA A 362 -13.01 -22.87 1.81
C ALA A 362 -11.74 -22.60 2.63
N VAL A 363 -11.03 -23.68 2.99
CA VAL A 363 -9.75 -23.64 3.68
C VAL A 363 -8.72 -24.37 2.83
N VAL A 364 -7.63 -23.68 2.48
CA VAL A 364 -6.51 -24.23 1.72
C VAL A 364 -5.31 -24.34 2.64
N ALA A 365 -4.90 -25.57 2.96
CA ALA A 365 -3.69 -25.83 3.73
C ALA A 365 -2.44 -25.72 2.86
N GLY A 366 -1.40 -25.06 3.36
CA GLY A 366 -0.10 -24.97 2.71
C GLY A 366 0.73 -26.25 2.86
N PRO A 367 1.64 -26.57 1.92
CA PRO A 367 2.01 -25.76 0.76
C PRO A 367 0.92 -25.74 -0.32
N ALA A 368 0.63 -24.55 -0.85
CA ALA A 368 -0.32 -24.39 -1.94
C ALA A 368 -0.01 -23.15 -2.78
N ILE A 369 -0.40 -23.20 -4.06
CA ILE A 369 -0.47 -22.05 -4.96
C ILE A 369 -1.93 -21.80 -5.29
N ILE A 370 -2.39 -20.55 -5.20
CA ILE A 370 -3.72 -20.15 -5.67
C ILE A 370 -3.52 -19.20 -6.85
N GLU A 371 -3.89 -19.66 -8.05
CA GLU A 371 -3.73 -18.91 -9.30
C GLU A 371 -5.05 -18.24 -9.70
N GLN A 372 -4.94 -17.01 -10.18
CA GLN A 372 -6.03 -16.25 -10.79
C GLN A 372 -5.52 -15.50 -12.01
N LEU A 373 -6.43 -14.90 -12.77
CA LEU A 373 -6.10 -14.17 -13.99
C LEU A 373 -5.03 -13.10 -13.75
N ASP A 374 -5.12 -12.35 -12.66
CA ASP A 374 -4.40 -11.11 -12.41
C ASP A 374 -3.29 -11.22 -11.35
N SER A 375 -3.15 -12.38 -10.68
CA SER A 375 -2.18 -12.58 -9.59
C SER A 375 -1.96 -14.06 -9.25
N THR A 376 -0.98 -14.33 -8.40
CA THR A 376 -0.69 -15.65 -7.84
C THR A 376 -0.42 -15.51 -6.35
N ILE A 377 -1.10 -16.32 -5.54
CA ILE A 377 -0.98 -16.29 -4.08
C ILE A 377 -0.17 -17.50 -3.63
N LEU A 378 0.86 -17.25 -2.83
CA LEU A 378 1.72 -18.27 -2.26
C LEU A 378 1.28 -18.58 -0.82
N VAL A 379 0.92 -19.83 -0.54
CA VAL A 379 0.62 -20.30 0.82
C VAL A 379 1.74 -21.28 1.24
N PRO A 380 2.70 -20.87 2.07
CA PRO A 380 3.85 -21.71 2.41
C PRO A 380 3.48 -22.93 3.28
N PRO A 381 4.36 -23.94 3.40
CA PRO A 381 4.18 -25.07 4.31
C PRO A 381 3.89 -24.62 5.76
N GLY A 382 2.86 -25.20 6.38
CA GLY A 382 2.48 -24.89 7.76
C GLY A 382 1.56 -23.67 7.93
N TYR A 383 1.19 -23.00 6.83
CA TYR A 383 0.20 -21.92 6.81
C TYR A 383 -1.15 -22.43 6.31
N LYS A 384 -2.20 -21.64 6.52
CA LYS A 384 -3.54 -21.88 5.97
C LYS A 384 -4.10 -20.59 5.36
N ALA A 385 -4.84 -20.73 4.28
CA ALA A 385 -5.60 -19.67 3.64
C ALA A 385 -7.10 -19.94 3.81
N ASP A 386 -7.79 -19.04 4.50
CA ASP A 386 -9.22 -19.08 4.74
C ASP A 386 -9.93 -18.11 3.77
N VAL A 387 -10.94 -18.57 3.03
CA VAL A 387 -11.74 -17.72 2.14
C VAL A 387 -12.96 -17.21 2.91
N ILE A 388 -13.04 -15.93 3.22
CA ILE A 388 -14.17 -15.35 3.98
C ILE A 388 -15.35 -14.98 3.04
N PRO A 389 -16.55 -14.62 3.56
CA PRO A 389 -17.74 -14.34 2.73
C PRO A 389 -17.57 -13.25 1.65
N SER A 390 -16.69 -12.27 1.86
CA SER A 390 -16.32 -11.26 0.85
C SER A 390 -15.43 -11.81 -0.28
N LEU A 391 -15.16 -13.12 -0.25
CA LEU A 391 -14.12 -13.82 -0.99
C LEU A 391 -12.69 -13.37 -0.67
N THR A 392 -12.43 -12.43 0.23
CA THR A 392 -11.06 -12.12 0.66
C THR A 392 -10.38 -13.39 1.18
N ILE A 393 -9.13 -13.62 0.79
CA ILE A 393 -8.31 -14.68 1.37
C ILE A 393 -7.57 -14.13 2.57
N VAL A 394 -7.70 -14.83 3.70
CA VAL A 394 -7.06 -14.51 4.97
C VAL A 394 -6.02 -15.57 5.26
N ILE A 395 -4.77 -15.18 5.44
CA ILE A 395 -3.68 -16.09 5.81
C ILE A 395 -3.17 -15.67 7.19
N ASP A 396 -3.36 -16.56 8.17
CA ASP A 396 -2.78 -16.38 9.50
C ASP A 396 -1.28 -16.65 9.44
N VAL A 397 -0.49 -15.72 9.97
CA VAL A 397 0.97 -15.79 10.04
C VAL A 397 1.33 -16.07 11.49
N PRO A 398 1.78 -17.29 11.83
CA PRO A 398 2.17 -17.61 13.19
C PRO A 398 3.29 -16.68 13.64
N LEU A 399 3.09 -16.00 14.78
CA LEU A 399 4.15 -15.20 15.37
C LEU A 399 5.30 -16.14 15.76
N VAL A 400 6.41 -16.03 15.04
CA VAL A 400 7.64 -16.73 15.39
C VAL A 400 8.09 -16.17 16.74
N HIS A 401 7.79 -16.90 17.82
CA HIS A 401 8.40 -16.63 19.11
C HIS A 401 9.89 -16.83 18.90
N GLY A 402 10.66 -15.76 19.06
CA GLY A 402 12.08 -15.72 18.72
C GLY A 402 12.78 -16.99 19.21
N ARG A 403 13.54 -17.63 18.32
CA ARG A 403 14.58 -18.57 18.77
C ARG A 403 15.52 -17.75 19.66
N SER A 404 15.39 -17.96 20.96
CA SER A 404 16.28 -17.47 22.01
C SER A 404 17.74 -17.86 21.75
#